data_AF-A0A9P8BGR7-F1
#
_entry.id   AF-A0A9P8BGR7-F1
#
_cell.length_a   1.000
_cell.length_b   1.000
_cell.length_c   1.000
_cell.angle_alpha   90.00
_cell.angle_beta   90.00
_cell.angle_gamma   90.00
#
_symmetry.space_group_name_H-M   'P 1'
#
loop_
_entity.id
_entity.type
_entity.pdbx_description
1 polymer ?
#
loop_
_entity_poly.entity_id
_entity_poly.type
_entity_poly.pdbx_seq_one_letter_code
_entity_poly.pdbx_strand_id
1 'polypeptide(L)' 'MLLNRVAVGKVYYTDVSDTERNAPPSGYDSVCGLVGSQLSCDATVVYTDEAIIPVYLITYDSV' A
#
# COMPACT_ATOMS: atom_id res chain seq x y z
N MET A 1 2.30 -15.37 4.62
CA MET A 1 2.33 -13.89 4.61
C MET A 1 3.71 -13.43 4.15
N LEU A 2 3.78 -12.41 3.30
CA LEU A 2 5.04 -11.76 2.94
C LEU A 2 5.18 -10.48 3.76
N LEU A 3 6.35 -10.29 4.36
CA LEU A 3 6.73 -9.02 4.98
C LEU A 3 7.82 -8.38 4.10
N ASN A 4 7.48 -7.23 3.54
CA ASN A 4 8.29 -6.52 2.56
C ASN A 4 8.80 -5.21 3.16
N ARG A 5 9.99 -4.78 2.74
CA ARG A 5 10.39 -3.37 2.86
C ARG A 5 9.86 -2.65 1.63
N VAL A 6 9.06 -1.62 1.84
CA VAL A 6 8.40 -0.87 0.76
C VAL A 6 8.88 0.58 0.80
N ALA A 7 9.40 1.06 -0.33
CA ALA A 7 9.77 2.46 -0.51
C ALA A 7 8.53 3.27 -0.93
N VAL A 8 7.93 3.99 0.02
CA VAL A 8 6.66 4.71 -0.22
C VAL A 8 6.82 6.10 -0.82
N GLY A 9 8.04 6.67 -0.79
CA GLY A 9 8.29 8.02 -1.32
C GLY A 9 7.37 9.09 -0.71
N LYS A 10 6.93 10.04 -1.54
CA LYS A 10 5.94 11.04 -1.17
C LYS A 10 4.52 10.46 -1.26
N VAL A 11 3.86 10.38 -0.11
CA VAL A 11 2.57 9.69 0.07
C VAL A 11 1.39 10.63 -0.12
N TYR A 12 0.40 10.22 -0.92
CA TYR A 12 -0.92 10.84 -0.95
C TYR A 12 -1.85 10.12 0.02
N TYR A 13 -2.33 10.82 1.05
CA TYR A 13 -3.23 10.26 2.06
C TYR A 13 -4.70 10.47 1.68
N THR A 14 -5.54 9.46 1.88
CA THR A 14 -6.99 9.53 1.67
C THR A 14 -7.73 8.54 2.56
N ASP A 15 -9.01 8.79 2.84
CA ASP A 15 -9.93 7.86 3.50
C ASP A 15 -11.07 7.42 2.57
N VAL A 16 -10.97 7.78 1.28
CA VAL A 16 -11.96 7.51 0.23
C VAL A 16 -11.52 6.30 -0.58
N SER A 17 -12.45 5.38 -0.83
CA SER A 17 -12.23 4.22 -1.68
C SER A 17 -12.07 4.66 -3.14
N ASP A 18 -11.02 4.19 -3.80
CA ASP A 18 -10.75 4.46 -5.22
C ASP A 18 -10.32 3.16 -5.90
N THR A 19 -11.19 2.63 -6.77
CA THR A 19 -10.97 1.37 -7.48
C THR A 19 -10.39 1.54 -8.88
N GLU A 20 -10.36 2.77 -9.41
CA GLU A 20 -10.00 3.05 -10.81
C GLU A 20 -8.56 3.60 -10.94
N ARG A 21 -7.92 3.95 -9.83
CA ARG A 21 -6.58 4.54 -9.82
C ARG A 21 -5.50 3.54 -10.20
N ASN A 22 -4.80 3.84 -11.29
CA ASN A 22 -3.69 3.05 -11.82
C ASN A 22 -2.32 3.75 -11.73
N ALA A 23 -2.26 4.94 -11.15
CA ALA A 23 -1.04 5.73 -10.94
C ALA A 23 -1.21 6.64 -9.71
N PRO A 24 -0.12 7.09 -9.06
CA PRO A 24 -0.23 8.04 -7.96
C PRO A 24 -0.68 9.42 -8.49
N PRO A 25 -1.35 10.26 -7.68
CA PRO A 25 -1.62 11.64 -8.06
C PRO A 25 -0.33 12.41 -8.41
N SER A 26 -0.45 13.44 -9.27
CA SER A 26 0.71 14.20 -9.72
C SER A 26 1.55 14.74 -8.56
N GLY A 27 2.85 14.45 -8.59
CA GLY A 27 3.79 14.86 -7.56
C GLY A 27 3.79 14.00 -6.30
N TYR A 28 3.23 12.79 -6.36
CA TYR A 28 3.30 11.75 -5.33
C TYR A 28 3.83 10.45 -5.94
N ASP A 29 4.37 9.57 -5.09
CA ASP A 29 4.93 8.28 -5.48
C ASP A 29 4.04 7.09 -5.06
N SER A 30 3.21 7.30 -4.04
CA SER A 30 2.32 6.27 -3.49
C SER A 30 1.01 6.84 -2.96
N VAL A 31 0.06 5.95 -2.69
CA VAL A 31 -1.22 6.26 -2.04
C VAL A 31 -1.32 5.49 -0.73
N CYS A 32 -1.69 6.17 0.35
CA CYS A 32 -2.00 5.55 1.63
C CYS A 32 -3.47 5.84 1.97
N GLY A 33 -4.29 4.80 1.86
CA GLY A 33 -5.64 4.77 2.38
C GLY A 33 -5.58 4.59 3.89
N LEU A 34 -6.21 5.48 4.65
CA LEU A 34 -6.31 5.40 6.10
C LEU A 34 -7.73 5.02 6.51
N VAL A 35 -7.86 4.29 7.62
CA VAL A 35 -9.16 4.02 8.24
C VAL A 35 -9.96 5.31 8.39
N GLY A 36 -11.21 5.29 7.94
CA GLY A 36 -12.05 6.48 7.96
C GLY A 36 -13.44 6.21 7.39
N SER A 37 -13.93 7.13 6.56
CA SER A 37 -15.32 7.11 6.09
C SER A 37 -15.66 5.89 5.22
N GLN A 38 -14.72 5.42 4.40
CA GLN A 38 -14.95 4.33 3.43
C GLN A 38 -13.99 3.14 3.59
N LEU A 39 -12.93 3.27 4.39
CA LEU A 39 -11.90 2.25 4.55
C LEU A 39 -11.93 1.68 5.97
N SER A 40 -11.90 0.35 6.08
CA SER A 40 -11.89 -0.40 7.35
C SER A 40 -10.48 -0.76 7.84
N CYS A 41 -9.47 -0.63 6.98
CA CYS A 41 -8.07 -0.82 7.31
C CYS A 41 -7.21 0.20 6.57
N ASP A 42 -6.00 0.41 7.08
CA ASP A 42 -4.99 1.16 6.36
C ASP A 42 -4.46 0.30 5.20
N ALA A 43 -4.28 0.91 4.04
CA ALA A 43 -3.76 0.26 2.85
C ALA A 43 -2.75 1.17 2.15
N THR A 44 -1.64 0.63 1.69
CA THR A 44 -0.63 1.38 0.94
C THR A 44 -0.45 0.77 -0.45
N VAL A 45 -0.51 1.61 -1.48
CA VAL A 45 -0.32 1.23 -2.88
C VAL A 45 0.89 1.97 -3.43
N VAL A 46 1.84 1.20 -3.97
CA VAL A 46 2.97 1.68 -4.79
C VAL A 46 2.75 1.22 -6.23
N TYR A 47 3.32 1.94 -7.19
CA TYR A 47 3.02 1.77 -8.61
C TYR A 47 4.21 1.26 -9.44
N THR A 48 5.32 0.88 -8.79
CA THR A 48 6.53 0.36 -9.44
C THR A 48 7.07 -0.84 -8.65
N ASP A 49 7.50 -1.88 -9.34
CA ASP A 49 8.00 -3.11 -8.71
C ASP A 49 9.28 -2.87 -7.91
N GLU A 50 10.12 -1.94 -8.35
CA GLU A 50 11.37 -1.56 -7.68
C GLU A 50 11.16 -0.96 -6.28
N ALA A 51 9.93 -0.53 -5.96
CA ALA A 51 9.59 -0.04 -4.63
C ALA A 51 9.40 -1.17 -3.61
N ILE A 52 9.39 -2.44 -4.04
CA ILE A 52 9.04 -3.59 -3.20
C ILE A 52 10.26 -4.51 -3.06
N ILE A 53 10.73 -4.69 -1.83
CA ILE A 53 11.80 -5.65 -1.51
C ILE A 53 11.22 -6.70 -0.56
N PRO A 54 10.93 -7.93 -1.02
CA PRO A 54 10.53 -9.02 -0.14
C PRO A 54 11.66 -9.35 0.84
N VAL A 55 11.35 -9.42 2.14
CA VAL A 55 12.37 -9.69 3.18
C VAL A 55 12.08 -10.98 3.93
N TYR A 56 10.82 -11.25 4.23
CA TYR A 56 10.43 -12.46 4.96
C TYR A 56 9.24 -13.16 4.33
N LEU A 57 9.31 -14.49 4.32
CA LEU A 57 8.19 -15.37 4.07
C LEU A 57 7.79 -16.01 5.40
N ILE A 58 6.58 -15.69 5.86
CA ILE A 58 6.00 -16.22 7.08
C ILE A 58 5.01 -17.31 6.70
N THR A 59 5.29 -18.55 7.12
CA THR A 59 4.41 -19.71 6.96
C THR A 59 3.57 -19.86 8.22
N TYR A 60 2.28 -20.14 8.04
CA TYR A 60 1.37 -20.48 9.14
C TYR A 60 0.98 -21.95 8.99
N ASP A 61 0.78 -22.62 10.12
CA ASP A 61 0.15 -23.93 10.18
C ASP A 61 -1.27 -23.77 10.72
N SER A 62 -2.13 -24.75 10.44
CA SER A 62 -3.38 -24.88 11.19
C SER A 62 -3.04 -25.32 12.61
N VAL A 63 -3.55 -24.59 13.60
CA VAL A 63 -3.50 -25.01 15.01
C VAL A 63 -4.29 -26.29 15.21
#